data_AF-A0A2G9Z9M9-F1
#
_entry.id   AF-A0A2G9Z9M9-F1
#
_cell.length_a   1.000
_cell.length_b   1.000
_cell.length_c   1.000
_cell.angle_alpha   90.00
_cell.angle_beta   90.00
_cell.angle_gamma   90.00
#
_symmetry.space_group_name_H-M   'P 1'
#
loop_
_entity.id
_entity.type
_entity.pdbx_description
1 polymer ?
#
loop_
_entity_poly.entity_id
_entity_poly.type
_entity_poly.pdbx_seq_one_letter_code
_entity_poly.pdbx_strand_id
1 'polypeptide(L)'
;MKDNYTVVRQSKEEEADRSGLKILFFGLTGAALWVLTAYAVQLFFTTAEARYLVGGLAAGFFFLVALILEGFFVKNGLLLRAIAALQGVAPLALFTEYLYPVPSIPLIAGAVLAAAFIAGGVGHGAHVLKNSMKVSFMAVTRAFLPRLLTGVLLFATVLFYLNYFAWGGFSDALGRKLVDQFLKSSEPVVGLVWSGVRLDQTVGEVLARVAEKQLRNMPAVDQKMVRQYLAGDEMSFSRLTPELQKRTVQGAAEALRVALAARLGPIAGDEKVTDAAYRIAAGYATRVSPGTQTIAGVLLALALFLSLRGFFSLFLWLVAFVAYLFFKLLVAVGFARVVTESATREFVIL
;
A
#
# COMPACT_ATOMS: atom_id res chain seq x y z
N MET A 1 -58.00 14.33 -40.21
CA MET A 1 -57.03 14.20 -39.10
C MET A 1 -55.83 15.06 -39.45
N LYS A 2 -55.61 16.16 -38.71
CA LYS A 2 -54.41 16.99 -38.86
C LYS A 2 -53.36 16.42 -37.91
N ASP A 3 -52.25 15.95 -38.46
CA ASP A 3 -51.11 15.49 -37.68
C ASP A 3 -50.55 16.68 -36.88
N ASN A 4 -50.75 16.65 -35.56
CA ASN A 4 -50.06 17.54 -34.64
C ASN A 4 -48.63 17.01 -34.45
N TYR A 5 -47.73 17.39 -35.36
CA TYR A 5 -46.30 17.27 -35.10
C TYR A 5 -45.93 18.30 -34.02
N THR A 6 -45.84 17.85 -32.77
CA THR A 6 -45.12 18.59 -31.73
C THR A 6 -43.67 18.68 -32.17
N VAL A 7 -43.28 19.83 -32.73
CA VAL A 7 -41.89 20.19 -32.96
C VAL A 7 -41.23 20.29 -31.58
N VAL A 8 -40.59 19.20 -31.16
CA VAL A 8 -39.76 19.17 -29.97
C VAL A 8 -38.59 20.12 -30.25
N ARG A 9 -38.59 21.29 -29.60
CA ARG A 9 -37.46 22.21 -29.64
C ARG A 9 -36.22 21.47 -29.14
N GLN A 10 -35.37 21.04 -30.06
CA GLN A 10 -34.01 20.61 -29.74
C GLN A 10 -33.34 21.79 -29.02
N SER A 11 -32.81 21.55 -27.82
CA SER A 11 -32.02 22.57 -27.13
C SER A 11 -30.82 22.91 -28.01
N LYS A 12 -30.66 24.18 -28.34
CA LYS A 12 -29.56 24.72 -29.17
C LYS A 12 -28.19 24.70 -28.46
N GLU A 13 -28.07 23.92 -27.37
CA GLU A 13 -26.85 23.83 -26.59
C GLU A 13 -25.97 22.72 -27.14
N GLU A 14 -24.90 23.11 -27.82
CA GLU A 14 -23.87 22.20 -28.29
C GLU A 14 -23.07 21.61 -27.12
N GLU A 15 -22.77 20.30 -27.19
CA GLU A 15 -21.89 19.56 -26.28
C GLU A 15 -20.42 20.00 -26.48
N ALA A 16 -20.11 21.24 -26.12
CA ALA A 16 -18.80 21.87 -26.26
C ALA A 16 -18.25 22.36 -24.91
N ASP A 17 -16.92 22.28 -24.76
CA ASP A 17 -16.21 22.78 -23.59
C ASP A 17 -16.22 24.32 -23.59
N ARG A 18 -17.08 24.94 -22.78
CA ARG A 18 -17.25 26.42 -22.75
C ARG A 18 -16.29 27.14 -21.82
N SER A 19 -15.69 26.47 -20.84
CA SER A 19 -14.85 27.10 -19.81
C SER A 19 -13.48 26.44 -19.65
N GLY A 20 -12.52 26.87 -20.47
CA GLY A 20 -11.14 26.40 -20.39
C GLY A 20 -10.47 26.65 -19.02
N LEU A 21 -10.84 27.73 -18.33
CA LEU A 21 -10.32 28.04 -16.99
C LEU A 21 -10.74 27.01 -15.93
N LYS A 22 -11.99 26.53 -15.96
CA LYS A 22 -12.47 25.49 -15.05
C LYS A 22 -11.75 24.15 -15.30
N ILE A 23 -11.54 23.82 -16.57
CA ILE A 23 -10.79 22.62 -16.97
C ILE A 23 -9.35 22.69 -16.48
N LEU A 24 -8.69 23.83 -16.68
CA LEU A 24 -7.33 24.06 -16.21
C LEU A 24 -7.25 23.97 -14.67
N PHE A 25 -8.23 24.53 -13.96
CA PHE A 25 -8.29 24.46 -12.49
C PHE A 25 -8.36 23.02 -11.97
N PHE A 26 -9.22 22.17 -12.55
CA PHE A 26 -9.23 20.75 -12.19
C PHE A 26 -7.90 20.09 -12.53
N GLY A 27 -7.40 20.33 -13.74
CA GLY A 27 -6.12 19.80 -14.22
C GLY A 27 -4.96 20.07 -13.24
N LEU A 28 -4.84 21.32 -12.80
CA LEU A 28 -3.83 21.76 -11.83
C LEU A 28 -4.06 21.18 -10.44
N THR A 29 -5.31 21.11 -9.99
CA THR A 29 -5.66 20.53 -8.69
C THR A 29 -5.34 19.04 -8.64
N GLY A 30 -5.68 18.28 -9.69
CA GLY A 30 -5.33 16.87 -9.81
C GLY A 30 -3.81 16.66 -9.84
N ALA A 31 -3.08 17.47 -10.63
CA ALA A 31 -1.62 17.42 -10.66
C ALA A 31 -0.99 17.71 -9.28
N ALA A 32 -1.46 18.75 -8.59
CA ALA A 32 -0.97 19.12 -7.26
C ALA A 32 -1.23 18.02 -6.22
N LEU A 33 -2.43 17.42 -6.22
CA LEU A 33 -2.76 16.30 -5.34
C LEU A 33 -1.89 15.07 -5.62
N TRP A 34 -1.59 14.80 -6.89
CA TRP A 34 -0.75 13.66 -7.26
C TRP A 34 0.73 13.87 -6.91
N VAL A 35 1.25 15.07 -7.13
CA VAL A 35 2.58 15.49 -6.65
C VAL A 35 2.66 15.36 -5.12
N LEU A 36 1.66 15.87 -4.39
CA LEU A 36 1.60 15.75 -2.93
C LEU A 36 1.56 14.29 -2.48
N THR A 37 0.83 13.44 -3.20
CA THR A 37 0.78 11.98 -2.95
C THR A 37 2.15 11.36 -3.09
N ALA A 38 2.84 11.61 -4.21
CA ALA A 38 4.17 11.08 -4.46
C ALA A 38 5.20 11.58 -3.44
N TYR A 39 5.15 12.86 -3.09
CA TYR A 39 6.00 13.47 -2.05
C TYR A 39 5.80 12.78 -0.69
N ALA A 40 4.55 12.61 -0.25
CA ALA A 40 4.23 11.97 1.02
C ALA A 40 4.63 10.48 1.03
N VAL A 41 4.43 9.77 -0.09
CA VAL A 41 4.88 8.37 -0.25
C VAL A 41 6.40 8.26 -0.20
N GLN A 42 7.12 9.18 -0.85
CA GLN A 42 8.58 9.24 -0.80
C GLN A 42 9.08 9.49 0.63
N LEU A 43 8.50 10.46 1.34
CA LEU A 43 8.82 10.70 2.75
C LEU A 43 8.52 9.50 3.64
N PHE A 44 7.42 8.78 3.36
CA PHE A 44 7.12 7.54 4.05
C PHE A 44 8.19 6.47 3.80
N PHE A 45 8.67 6.31 2.57
CA PHE A 45 9.71 5.32 2.25
C PHE A 45 11.07 5.66 2.86
N THR A 46 11.37 6.94 3.14
CA THR A 46 12.62 7.32 3.79
C THR A 46 12.53 7.30 5.31
N THR A 47 11.39 7.66 5.89
CA THR A 47 11.24 7.81 7.36
C THR A 47 10.50 6.66 8.04
N ALA A 48 9.73 5.86 7.30
CA ALA A 48 8.75 4.89 7.79
C ALA A 48 7.80 5.45 8.87
N GLU A 49 7.41 6.72 8.75
CA GLU A 49 6.43 7.33 9.66
C GLU A 49 5.01 7.25 9.08
N ALA A 50 4.09 6.67 9.86
CA ALA A 50 2.71 6.42 9.43
C ALA A 50 1.96 7.70 9.04
N ARG A 51 2.31 8.87 9.60
CA ARG A 51 1.67 10.15 9.24
C ARG A 51 1.82 10.50 7.76
N TYR A 52 2.97 10.21 7.16
CA TYR A 52 3.21 10.47 5.74
C TYR A 52 2.49 9.46 4.86
N LEU A 53 2.38 8.20 5.30
CA LEU A 53 1.56 7.20 4.62
C LEU A 53 0.09 7.63 4.61
N VAL A 54 -0.48 8.00 5.75
CA VAL A 54 -1.88 8.46 5.85
C VAL A 54 -2.10 9.72 5.02
N GLY A 55 -1.18 10.69 5.06
CA GLY A 55 -1.23 11.89 4.22
C GLY A 55 -1.20 11.57 2.72
N GLY A 56 -0.31 10.66 2.29
CA GLY A 56 -0.23 10.21 0.90
C GLY A 56 -1.49 9.46 0.46
N LEU A 57 -2.04 8.59 1.32
CA LEU A 57 -3.30 7.90 1.06
C LEU A 57 -4.47 8.88 0.91
N ALA A 58 -4.55 9.90 1.76
CA ALA A 58 -5.58 10.92 1.69
C ALA A 58 -5.45 11.77 0.41
N ALA A 59 -4.24 12.26 0.10
CA ALA A 59 -3.99 13.01 -1.13
C ALA A 59 -4.29 12.17 -2.38
N GLY A 60 -3.89 10.90 -2.39
CA GLY A 60 -4.14 9.98 -3.49
C GLY A 60 -5.62 9.66 -3.66
N PHE A 61 -6.35 9.55 -2.56
CA PHE A 61 -7.81 9.40 -2.56
C PHE A 61 -8.49 10.60 -3.23
N PHE A 62 -8.13 11.83 -2.85
CA PHE A 62 -8.69 13.04 -3.46
C PHE A 62 -8.23 13.23 -4.91
N PHE A 63 -7.02 12.79 -5.26
CA PHE A 63 -6.57 12.76 -6.65
C PHE A 63 -7.46 11.86 -7.52
N LEU A 64 -7.79 10.65 -7.06
CA LEU A 64 -8.72 9.77 -7.77
C LEU A 64 -10.12 10.41 -7.92
N VAL A 65 -10.59 11.09 -6.87
CA VAL A 65 -11.85 11.85 -6.93
C VAL A 65 -11.78 12.95 -8.00
N ALA A 66 -10.71 13.73 -8.04
CA ALA A 66 -10.52 14.78 -9.04
C ALA A 66 -10.52 14.22 -10.48
N LEU A 67 -9.81 13.12 -10.73
CA LEU A 67 -9.77 12.45 -12.04
C LEU A 67 -11.14 11.95 -12.51
N ILE A 68 -11.96 11.42 -11.59
CA ILE A 68 -13.33 11.00 -11.92
C ILE A 68 -14.15 12.22 -12.34
N LEU A 69 -14.09 13.30 -11.57
CA LEU A 69 -14.82 14.53 -11.86
C LEU A 69 -14.39 15.13 -13.20
N GLU A 70 -13.10 15.18 -13.49
CA GLU A 70 -12.57 15.58 -14.81
C GLU A 70 -13.17 14.73 -15.93
N GLY A 71 -13.28 13.41 -15.73
CA GLY A 71 -13.91 12.50 -16.68
C GLY A 71 -15.38 12.79 -16.98
N PHE A 72 -16.12 13.38 -16.03
CA PHE A 72 -17.51 13.81 -16.25
C PHE A 72 -17.62 15.20 -16.88
N PHE A 73 -16.71 16.11 -16.51
CA PHE A 73 -16.81 17.52 -16.83
C PHE A 73 -16.13 17.93 -18.14
N VAL A 74 -15.04 17.25 -18.55
CA VAL A 74 -14.32 17.56 -19.78
C VAL A 74 -14.90 16.75 -20.95
N LYS A 75 -15.42 17.42 -21.98
CA LYS A 75 -16.05 16.76 -23.14
C LYS A 75 -15.08 16.32 -24.21
N ASN A 76 -14.05 17.12 -24.44
CA ASN A 76 -13.03 16.77 -25.41
C ASN A 76 -12.19 15.61 -24.87
N GLY A 77 -12.39 14.42 -25.45
CA GLY A 77 -11.72 13.20 -25.02
C GLY A 77 -10.20 13.22 -25.24
N LEU A 78 -9.72 13.96 -26.24
CA LEU A 78 -8.28 14.13 -26.47
C LEU A 78 -7.67 15.04 -25.40
N LEU A 79 -8.31 16.19 -25.14
CA LEU A 79 -7.89 17.12 -24.09
C LEU A 79 -7.87 16.46 -22.72
N LEU A 80 -8.93 15.72 -22.38
CA LEU A 80 -9.03 14.97 -21.13
C LEU A 80 -7.91 13.94 -20.97
N ARG A 81 -7.59 13.17 -22.03
CA ARG A 81 -6.46 12.23 -22.00
C ARG A 81 -5.11 12.93 -21.87
N ALA A 82 -4.94 14.08 -22.52
CA ALA A 82 -3.71 14.87 -22.44
C ALA A 82 -3.50 15.42 -21.02
N ILE A 83 -4.56 15.99 -20.40
CA ILE A 83 -4.52 16.45 -19.01
C ILE A 83 -4.20 15.28 -18.07
N ALA A 84 -4.90 14.16 -18.20
CA ALA A 84 -4.68 12.98 -17.38
C ALA A 84 -3.26 12.40 -17.54
N ALA A 85 -2.69 12.42 -18.75
CA ALA A 85 -1.31 12.01 -19.01
C ALA A 85 -0.29 12.97 -18.38
N LEU A 86 -0.50 14.28 -18.52
CA LEU A 86 0.33 15.32 -17.89
C LEU A 86 0.30 15.21 -16.37
N GLN A 87 -0.89 14.98 -15.79
CA GLN A 87 -1.01 14.67 -14.37
C GLN A 87 -0.22 13.41 -14.02
N GLY A 88 -0.37 12.32 -14.77
CA GLY A 88 0.34 11.07 -14.50
C GLY A 88 1.87 11.21 -14.41
N VAL A 89 2.47 12.10 -15.22
CA VAL A 89 3.90 12.40 -15.20
C VAL A 89 4.31 13.51 -14.23
N ALA A 90 3.36 14.29 -13.70
CA ALA A 90 3.64 15.44 -12.84
C ALA A 90 4.56 15.15 -11.63
N PRO A 91 4.48 13.99 -10.96
CA PRO A 91 5.37 13.68 -9.85
C PRO A 91 6.85 13.59 -10.21
N LEU A 92 7.18 13.39 -11.50
CA LEU A 92 8.59 13.39 -11.94
C LEU A 92 9.30 14.70 -11.59
N ALA A 93 8.56 15.80 -11.44
CA ALA A 93 9.12 17.08 -11.00
C ALA A 93 9.74 17.02 -9.60
N LEU A 94 9.38 16.04 -8.76
CA LEU A 94 9.99 15.84 -7.42
C LEU A 94 11.30 15.06 -7.47
N PHE A 95 11.58 14.38 -8.59
CA PHE A 95 12.69 13.44 -8.72
C PHE A 95 13.73 13.94 -9.73
N THR A 96 13.91 15.26 -9.84
CA THR A 96 14.84 15.88 -10.79
C THR A 96 16.28 15.40 -10.61
N GLU A 97 16.70 15.15 -9.37
CA GLU A 97 18.01 14.58 -9.02
C GLU A 97 18.25 13.19 -9.65
N TYR A 98 17.18 12.43 -9.92
CA TYR A 98 17.25 11.11 -10.55
C TYR A 98 17.00 11.15 -12.07
N LEU A 99 16.71 12.33 -12.62
CA LEU A 99 16.50 12.55 -14.05
C LEU A 99 17.74 13.17 -14.71
N TYR A 100 18.54 13.92 -13.96
CA TYR A 100 19.74 14.58 -14.45
C TYR A 100 20.90 14.41 -13.45
N PRO A 101 22.13 14.08 -13.89
CA PRO A 101 22.59 14.03 -15.28
C PRO A 101 22.35 12.69 -16.01
N VAL A 102 22.20 11.58 -15.29
CA VAL A 102 21.90 10.27 -15.89
C VAL A 102 20.47 9.86 -15.53
N PRO A 103 19.55 9.77 -16.51
CA PRO A 103 18.15 9.51 -16.22
C PRO A 103 17.93 8.08 -15.72
N SER A 104 17.22 7.95 -14.61
CA SER A 104 16.74 6.66 -14.11
C SER A 104 15.66 6.09 -15.03
N ILE A 105 16.05 5.15 -15.91
CA ILE A 105 15.14 4.50 -16.86
C ILE A 105 13.92 3.87 -16.16
N PRO A 106 14.05 3.15 -15.03
CA PRO A 106 12.87 2.56 -14.38
C PRO A 106 11.90 3.60 -13.83
N LEU A 107 12.37 4.77 -13.37
CA LEU A 107 11.52 5.87 -12.91
C LEU A 107 10.69 6.45 -14.07
N ILE A 108 11.35 6.76 -15.18
CA ILE A 108 10.70 7.30 -16.38
C ILE A 108 9.70 6.28 -16.93
N ALA A 109 10.11 5.02 -17.05
CA ALA A 109 9.23 3.94 -17.51
C ALA A 109 8.01 3.78 -16.59
N GLY A 110 8.21 3.81 -15.27
CA GLY A 110 7.13 3.75 -14.29
C GLY A 110 6.14 4.90 -14.41
N ALA A 111 6.64 6.14 -14.56
CA ALA A 111 5.81 7.32 -14.74
C ALA A 111 5.03 7.30 -16.08
N VAL A 112 5.68 6.90 -17.17
CA VAL A 112 5.03 6.76 -18.48
C VAL A 112 3.94 5.69 -18.45
N LEU A 113 4.22 4.53 -17.82
CA LEU A 113 3.22 3.48 -17.65
C LEU A 113 2.05 3.96 -16.78
N ALA A 114 2.34 4.64 -15.66
CA ALA A 114 1.30 5.21 -14.81
C ALA A 114 0.43 6.21 -15.57
N ALA A 115 1.04 7.13 -16.32
CA ALA A 115 0.35 8.09 -17.17
C ALA A 115 -0.51 7.40 -18.25
N ALA A 116 0.00 6.33 -18.88
CA ALA A 116 -0.76 5.56 -19.86
C ALA A 116 -1.98 4.87 -19.25
N PHE A 117 -1.85 4.28 -18.06
CA PHE A 117 -2.97 3.66 -17.33
C PHE A 117 -3.99 4.70 -16.85
N ILE A 118 -3.54 5.85 -16.37
CA ILE A 118 -4.41 6.96 -15.94
C ILE A 118 -5.17 7.52 -17.15
N ALA A 119 -4.46 7.94 -18.21
CA ALA A 119 -5.08 8.48 -19.42
C ALA A 119 -6.00 7.45 -20.12
N GLY A 120 -5.59 6.17 -20.16
CA GLY A 120 -6.41 5.08 -20.71
C GLY A 120 -7.64 4.76 -19.86
N GLY A 121 -7.53 4.88 -18.53
CA GLY A 121 -8.65 4.77 -17.60
C GLY A 121 -9.66 5.88 -17.81
N VAL A 122 -9.18 7.12 -17.86
CA VAL A 122 -10.00 8.30 -18.11
C VAL A 122 -10.68 8.23 -19.48
N GLY A 123 -9.91 7.90 -20.52
CA GLY A 123 -10.41 7.80 -21.89
C GLY A 123 -11.47 6.73 -22.09
N HIS A 124 -11.39 5.61 -21.37
CA HIS A 124 -12.40 4.56 -21.42
C HIS A 124 -13.69 4.96 -20.70
N GLY A 125 -13.58 5.55 -19.50
CA GLY A 125 -14.76 6.01 -18.78
C GLY A 125 -15.49 7.14 -19.52
N ALA A 126 -14.76 8.06 -20.16
CA ALA A 126 -15.35 9.10 -21.01
C ALA A 126 -16.09 8.51 -22.22
N HIS A 127 -15.55 7.43 -22.82
CA HIS A 127 -16.23 6.71 -23.90
C HIS A 127 -17.52 6.03 -23.43
N VAL A 128 -17.51 5.41 -22.24
CA VAL A 128 -18.73 4.84 -21.62
C VAL A 128 -19.76 5.93 -21.36
N LEU A 129 -19.34 7.10 -20.86
CA LEU A 129 -20.23 8.24 -20.63
C LEU A 129 -20.87 8.74 -21.94
N LYS A 130 -20.08 8.89 -23.01
CA LYS A 130 -20.59 9.35 -24.32
C LYS A 130 -21.63 8.41 -24.93
N ASN A 131 -21.45 7.11 -24.74
CA ASN A 131 -22.32 6.08 -25.30
C ASN A 131 -23.50 5.71 -24.38
N SER A 132 -23.63 6.35 -23.22
CA SER A 132 -24.73 6.10 -22.30
C SER A 132 -25.90 7.05 -22.58
N MET A 133 -27.13 6.52 -22.66
CA MET A 133 -28.34 7.34 -22.84
C MET A 133 -28.68 8.15 -21.57
N LYS A 134 -28.37 7.61 -20.39
CA LYS A 134 -28.55 8.27 -19.09
C LYS A 134 -27.23 8.31 -18.34
N VAL A 135 -26.96 9.40 -17.62
CA VAL A 135 -25.73 9.56 -16.84
C VAL A 135 -25.82 8.72 -15.55
N SER A 136 -25.46 7.45 -15.64
CA SER A 136 -25.30 6.59 -14.45
C SER A 136 -23.90 6.79 -13.86
N PHE A 137 -23.79 7.69 -12.89
CA PHE A 137 -22.51 8.05 -12.26
C PHE A 137 -21.73 6.82 -11.79
N MET A 138 -22.40 5.88 -11.13
CA MET A 138 -21.76 4.67 -10.59
C MET A 138 -21.32 3.69 -11.68
N ALA A 139 -22.11 3.49 -12.74
CA ALA A 139 -21.73 2.60 -13.83
C ALA A 139 -20.50 3.12 -14.57
N VAL A 140 -20.50 4.43 -14.84
CA VAL A 140 -19.38 5.14 -15.47
C VAL A 140 -18.13 5.09 -14.58
N THR A 141 -18.25 5.44 -13.29
CA THR A 141 -17.13 5.43 -12.33
C THR A 141 -16.49 4.04 -12.15
N ARG A 142 -17.29 2.96 -12.16
CA ARG A 142 -16.77 1.58 -12.11
C ARG A 142 -15.88 1.23 -13.31
N ALA A 143 -16.08 1.88 -14.47
CA ALA A 143 -15.21 1.71 -15.63
C ALA A 143 -13.88 2.49 -15.51
N PHE A 144 -13.88 3.64 -14.83
CA PHE A 144 -12.68 4.45 -14.59
C PHE A 144 -11.74 3.82 -13.53
N LEU A 145 -12.29 3.54 -12.36
CA LEU A 145 -11.54 3.32 -11.12
C LEU A 145 -10.45 2.25 -11.19
N PRO A 146 -10.71 1.04 -11.72
CA PRO A 146 -9.70 -0.03 -11.69
C PRO A 146 -8.41 0.33 -12.44
N ARG A 147 -8.53 1.06 -13.55
CA ARG A 147 -7.37 1.48 -14.37
C ARG A 147 -6.63 2.65 -13.74
N LEU A 148 -7.36 3.63 -13.19
CA LEU A 148 -6.77 4.75 -12.45
C LEU A 148 -5.96 4.25 -11.25
N LEU A 149 -6.57 3.38 -10.44
CA LEU A 149 -5.91 2.77 -9.29
C LEU A 149 -4.68 1.97 -9.73
N THR A 150 -4.76 1.22 -10.83
CA THR A 150 -3.62 0.48 -11.37
C THR A 150 -2.45 1.41 -11.69
N GLY A 151 -2.70 2.56 -12.35
CA GLY A 151 -1.65 3.53 -12.66
C GLY A 151 -1.00 4.12 -11.41
N VAL A 152 -1.81 4.53 -10.43
CA VAL A 152 -1.33 5.06 -9.15
C VAL A 152 -0.49 4.04 -8.38
N LEU A 153 -0.98 2.81 -8.27
CA LEU A 153 -0.27 1.75 -7.55
C LEU A 153 1.00 1.32 -8.26
N LEU A 154 1.00 1.27 -9.60
CA LEU A 154 2.19 0.96 -10.38
C LEU A 154 3.29 1.98 -10.11
N PHE A 155 2.95 3.27 -10.10
CA PHE A 155 3.91 4.32 -9.76
C PHE A 155 4.45 4.18 -8.33
N ALA A 156 3.58 3.98 -7.34
CA ALA A 156 3.99 3.78 -5.95
C ALA A 156 4.90 2.55 -5.76
N THR A 157 4.61 1.46 -6.47
CA THR A 157 5.45 0.24 -6.47
C THR A 157 6.81 0.47 -7.13
N VAL A 158 6.88 1.21 -8.23
CA VAL A 158 8.15 1.57 -8.86
C VAL A 158 8.98 2.44 -7.91
N LEU A 159 8.35 3.42 -7.25
CA LEU A 159 9.03 4.24 -6.24
C LEU A 159 9.54 3.39 -5.06
N PHE A 160 8.77 2.40 -4.61
CA PHE A 160 9.20 1.46 -3.59
C PHE A 160 10.47 0.71 -4.03
N TYR A 161 10.45 0.11 -5.22
CA TYR A 161 11.60 -0.62 -5.76
C TYR A 161 12.82 0.29 -5.88
N LEU A 162 12.65 1.47 -6.46
CA LEU A 162 13.72 2.43 -6.66
C LEU A 162 14.33 2.87 -5.33
N ASN A 163 13.51 3.27 -4.37
CA ASN A 163 13.98 3.74 -3.06
C ASN A 163 14.79 2.67 -2.32
N TYR A 164 14.27 1.44 -2.23
CA TYR A 164 14.88 0.41 -1.39
C TYR A 164 15.98 -0.41 -2.06
N PHE A 165 15.92 -0.61 -3.38
CA PHE A 165 16.83 -1.50 -4.09
C PHE A 165 17.76 -0.80 -5.09
N ALA A 166 17.33 0.30 -5.72
CA ALA A 166 18.14 0.98 -6.73
C ALA A 166 18.93 2.17 -6.18
N TRP A 167 18.32 2.96 -5.29
CA TRP A 167 18.90 4.20 -4.74
C TRP A 167 19.57 4.00 -3.39
N GLY A 168 19.48 2.79 -2.80
CA GLY A 168 20.12 2.49 -1.53
C GLY A 168 19.51 3.22 -0.32
N GLY A 169 18.23 3.63 -0.40
CA GLY A 169 17.52 4.30 0.68
C GLY A 169 17.23 3.42 1.92
N PHE A 170 17.59 2.14 1.87
CA PHE A 170 17.47 1.23 3.01
C PHE A 170 18.63 1.41 3.99
N SER A 171 18.40 2.20 5.05
CA SER A 171 19.37 2.37 6.14
C SER A 171 19.20 1.33 7.24
N ASP A 172 20.25 1.10 8.03
CA ASP A 172 20.20 0.19 9.18
C ASP A 172 19.12 0.58 10.21
N ALA A 173 18.97 1.90 10.44
CA ALA A 173 17.94 2.43 11.33
C ALA A 173 16.53 2.11 10.82
N LEU A 174 16.31 2.25 9.51
CA LEU A 174 15.04 1.94 8.86
C LEU A 174 14.75 0.43 8.92
N GLY A 175 15.75 -0.40 8.63
CA GLY A 175 15.62 -1.86 8.73
C GLY A 175 15.27 -2.33 10.14
N ARG A 176 15.92 -1.80 11.17
CA ARG A 176 15.57 -2.08 12.58
C ARG A 176 14.14 -1.65 12.90
N LYS A 177 13.72 -0.47 12.46
CA LYS A 177 12.37 0.05 12.67
C LYS A 177 11.30 -0.83 12.00
N LEU A 178 11.55 -1.29 10.77
CA LEU A 178 10.64 -2.18 10.04
C LEU A 178 10.54 -3.55 10.72
N VAL A 179 11.65 -4.13 11.16
CA VAL A 179 11.65 -5.39 11.91
C VAL A 179 10.92 -5.24 13.24
N ASP A 180 11.16 -4.16 13.97
CA ASP A 180 10.45 -3.85 15.23
C ASP A 180 8.93 -3.73 15.00
N GLN A 181 8.50 -2.99 13.97
CA GLN A 181 7.08 -2.87 13.62
C GLN A 181 6.46 -4.21 13.20
N PHE A 182 7.18 -5.01 12.40
CA PHE A 182 6.73 -6.32 11.99
C PHE A 182 6.56 -7.25 13.20
N LEU A 183 7.56 -7.28 14.09
CA LEU A 183 7.52 -8.08 15.31
C LEU A 183 6.37 -7.65 16.20
N LYS A 184 6.22 -6.35 16.50
CA LYS A 184 5.07 -5.83 17.27
C LYS A 184 3.72 -6.19 16.65
N SER A 185 3.59 -6.11 15.32
CA SER A 185 2.36 -6.51 14.64
C SER A 185 2.07 -8.02 14.73
N SER A 186 3.11 -8.85 14.91
CA SER A 186 2.98 -10.30 15.07
C SER A 186 2.81 -10.74 16.53
N GLU A 187 3.05 -9.86 17.50
CA GLU A 187 2.93 -10.16 18.94
C GLU A 187 1.59 -10.78 19.34
N PRO A 188 0.41 -10.38 18.82
CA PRO A 188 -0.85 -11.04 19.15
C PRO A 188 -0.90 -12.50 18.69
N VAL A 189 -0.33 -12.82 17.53
CA VAL A 189 -0.28 -14.18 16.98
C VAL A 189 0.70 -15.03 17.78
N VAL A 190 1.87 -14.47 18.08
CA VAL A 190 2.88 -15.10 18.94
C VAL A 190 2.30 -15.36 20.33
N GLY A 191 1.52 -14.43 20.88
CA GLY A 191 0.86 -14.56 22.18
C GLY A 191 -0.20 -15.66 22.23
N LEU A 192 -0.87 -15.98 21.11
CA LEU A 192 -1.81 -17.11 21.03
C LEU A 192 -1.09 -18.45 21.19
N VAL A 193 0.09 -18.60 20.59
CA VAL A 193 0.88 -19.84 20.65
C VAL A 193 1.68 -19.90 21.96
N TRP A 194 2.35 -18.79 22.32
CA TRP A 194 3.22 -18.64 23.48
C TRP A 194 2.77 -17.48 24.37
N SER A 195 1.66 -17.70 25.07
CA SER A 195 1.14 -16.84 26.14
C SER A 195 2.25 -16.29 27.05
N GLY A 196 2.37 -14.97 27.12
CA GLY A 196 3.34 -14.28 27.97
C GLY A 196 4.68 -13.98 27.29
N VAL A 197 4.93 -14.40 26.05
CA VAL A 197 6.10 -13.91 25.29
C VAL A 197 5.82 -12.51 24.76
N ARG A 198 6.69 -11.55 25.10
CA ARG A 198 6.68 -10.21 24.51
C ARG A 198 7.95 -10.02 23.68
N LEU A 199 7.81 -9.43 22.50
CA LEU A 199 8.90 -9.32 21.52
C LEU A 199 9.83 -8.12 21.78
N ASP A 200 9.52 -7.32 22.80
CA ASP A 200 10.38 -6.25 23.32
C ASP A 200 11.45 -6.74 24.32
N GLN A 201 11.39 -8.01 24.71
CA GLN A 201 12.29 -8.64 25.67
C GLN A 201 13.63 -9.07 25.05
N THR A 202 14.57 -9.48 25.91
CA THR A 202 15.82 -10.11 25.49
C THR A 202 15.56 -11.52 24.96
N VAL A 203 16.43 -12.00 24.08
CA VAL A 203 16.33 -13.37 23.54
C VAL A 203 16.32 -14.41 24.68
N GLY A 204 17.17 -14.22 25.69
CA GLY A 204 17.24 -15.11 26.85
C GLY A 204 15.93 -15.20 27.63
N GLU A 205 15.24 -14.08 27.84
CA GLU A 205 13.93 -14.06 28.51
C GLU A 205 12.85 -14.80 27.70
N VAL A 206 12.83 -14.60 26.38
CA VAL A 206 11.88 -15.28 25.50
C VAL A 206 12.14 -16.79 25.50
N LEU A 207 13.40 -17.21 25.35
CA LEU A 207 13.77 -18.63 25.37
C LEU A 207 13.47 -19.29 26.72
N ALA A 208 13.68 -18.58 27.83
CA ALA A 208 13.31 -19.07 29.16
C ALA A 208 11.80 -19.30 29.30
N ARG A 209 10.97 -18.37 28.80
CA ARG A 209 9.50 -18.52 28.83
C ARG A 209 9.01 -19.66 27.93
N VAL A 210 9.59 -19.80 26.74
CA VAL A 210 9.28 -20.90 25.83
C VAL A 210 9.68 -22.24 26.46
N ALA A 211 10.88 -22.32 27.04
CA ALA A 211 11.36 -23.51 27.73
C ALA A 211 10.46 -23.88 28.93
N GLU A 212 10.11 -22.91 29.77
CA GLU A 212 9.21 -23.14 30.90
C GLU A 212 7.83 -23.67 30.45
N LYS A 213 7.25 -23.09 29.40
CA LYS A 213 5.96 -23.54 28.86
C LYS A 213 6.05 -24.94 28.27
N GLN A 214 7.12 -25.27 27.55
CA GLN A 214 7.32 -26.62 27.01
C GLN A 214 7.53 -27.66 28.12
N LEU A 215 8.31 -27.34 29.15
CA LEU A 215 8.54 -28.23 30.30
C LEU A 215 7.26 -28.47 31.12
N ARG A 216 6.42 -27.44 31.30
CA ARG A 216 5.11 -27.56 31.97
C ARG A 216 4.10 -28.40 31.17
N ASN A 217 4.17 -28.35 29.84
CA ASN A 217 3.22 -29.01 28.94
C ASN A 217 3.72 -30.37 28.43
N MET A 218 4.93 -30.81 28.79
CA MET A 218 5.45 -32.13 28.39
C MET A 218 4.65 -33.24 29.08
N PRO A 219 4.15 -34.24 28.32
CA PRO A 219 3.52 -35.43 28.90
C PRO A 219 4.48 -36.13 29.86
N ALA A 220 3.96 -36.69 30.95
CA ALA A 220 4.76 -37.37 31.97
C ALA A 220 5.68 -38.48 31.42
N VAL A 221 5.34 -39.06 30.25
CA VAL A 221 6.09 -40.12 29.58
C VAL A 221 7.43 -39.63 28.97
N ASP A 222 7.46 -38.43 28.39
CA ASP A 222 8.68 -37.83 27.79
C ASP A 222 9.61 -37.18 28.82
N GLN A 223 9.12 -36.96 30.05
CA GLN A 223 9.97 -36.54 31.17
C GLN A 223 11.08 -37.56 31.46
N LYS A 224 10.99 -38.81 30.97
CA LYS A 224 12.05 -39.83 31.10
C LYS A 224 13.43 -39.42 30.57
N MET A 225 13.52 -38.55 29.56
CA MET A 225 14.83 -38.05 29.12
C MET A 225 15.40 -36.98 30.06
N VAL A 226 14.54 -36.17 30.70
CA VAL A 226 14.97 -35.21 31.73
C VAL A 226 15.30 -35.93 33.06
N ARG A 227 14.67 -37.09 33.32
CA ARG A 227 14.93 -37.98 34.46
C ARG A 227 16.37 -38.49 34.54
N GLN A 228 17.13 -38.52 33.44
CA GLN A 228 18.51 -38.99 33.46
C GLN A 228 19.47 -38.00 34.15
N TYR A 229 19.06 -36.74 34.33
CA TYR A 229 19.86 -35.70 34.99
C TYR A 229 19.40 -35.34 36.42
N LEU A 230 18.23 -35.82 36.85
CA LEU A 230 17.67 -35.55 38.18
C LEU A 230 17.42 -36.88 38.90
N ALA A 231 18.32 -37.21 39.81
CA ALA A 231 18.23 -38.40 40.64
C ALA A 231 16.95 -38.37 41.51
N GLY A 232 16.09 -39.37 41.34
CA GLY A 232 15.07 -39.75 42.33
C GLY A 232 13.65 -39.26 42.02
N ASP A 233 12.82 -40.25 41.70
CA ASP A 233 11.35 -40.26 41.75
C ASP A 233 10.54 -39.27 40.90
N GLU A 234 9.30 -39.68 40.63
CA GLU A 234 8.32 -39.14 39.68
C GLU A 234 7.86 -37.69 39.98
N MET A 235 8.79 -36.74 39.98
CA MET A 235 8.47 -35.33 40.19
C MET A 235 8.21 -34.65 38.86
N SER A 236 6.92 -34.48 38.55
CA SER A 236 6.44 -33.51 37.56
C SER A 236 7.14 -32.16 37.77
N PHE A 237 7.51 -31.46 36.69
CA PHE A 237 8.21 -30.16 36.74
C PHE A 237 7.58 -29.19 37.77
N SER A 238 6.26 -29.23 37.93
CA SER A 238 5.48 -28.44 38.90
C SER A 238 5.79 -28.73 40.38
N ARG A 239 6.48 -29.84 40.71
CA ARG A 239 6.81 -30.29 42.07
C ARG A 239 8.28 -30.07 42.45
N LEU A 240 9.12 -29.62 41.50
CA LEU A 240 10.50 -29.26 41.78
C LEU A 240 10.57 -28.00 42.67
N THR A 241 11.63 -27.86 43.46
CA THR A 241 11.87 -26.61 44.22
C THR A 241 12.06 -25.44 43.25
N PRO A 242 11.68 -24.21 43.63
CA PRO A 242 11.78 -23.03 42.75
C PRO A 242 13.19 -22.81 42.17
N GLU A 243 14.22 -23.16 42.94
CA GLU A 243 15.63 -23.06 42.54
C GLU A 243 16.00 -24.09 41.47
N LEU A 244 15.53 -25.34 41.60
CA LEU A 244 15.74 -26.38 40.59
C LEU A 244 14.95 -26.08 39.32
N GLN A 245 13.69 -25.61 39.43
CA GLN A 245 12.90 -25.17 38.27
C GLN A 245 13.64 -24.09 37.49
N LYS A 246 14.17 -23.07 38.18
CA LYS A 246 14.93 -21.98 37.54
C LYS A 246 16.17 -22.51 36.83
N ARG A 247 16.94 -23.41 37.44
CA ARG A 247 18.13 -24.03 36.80
C ARG A 247 17.76 -24.87 35.59
N THR A 248 16.71 -25.69 35.66
CA THR A 248 16.25 -26.50 34.53
C THR A 248 15.75 -25.64 33.38
N VAL A 249 15.00 -24.57 33.67
CA VAL A 249 14.55 -23.60 32.65
C VAL A 249 15.73 -22.89 32.00
N GLN A 250 16.71 -22.44 32.79
CA GLN A 250 17.91 -21.79 32.26
C GLN A 250 18.75 -22.75 31.40
N GLY A 251 18.92 -24.01 31.83
CA GLY A 251 19.61 -25.02 31.04
C GLY A 251 18.90 -25.34 29.72
N ALA A 252 17.57 -25.45 29.75
CA ALA A 252 16.77 -25.67 28.54
C ALA A 252 16.78 -24.44 27.61
N ALA A 253 16.70 -23.22 28.16
CA ALA A 253 16.82 -21.98 27.40
C ALA A 253 18.18 -21.85 26.72
N GLU A 254 19.26 -22.24 27.41
CA GLU A 254 20.61 -22.23 26.87
C GLU A 254 20.80 -23.28 25.77
N ALA A 255 20.25 -24.49 25.95
CA ALA A 255 20.23 -25.52 24.90
C ALA A 255 19.48 -25.04 23.64
N LEU A 256 18.34 -24.38 23.82
CA LEU A 256 17.61 -23.75 22.71
C LEU A 256 18.42 -22.64 22.03
N ARG A 257 19.12 -21.81 22.82
CA ARG A 257 20.00 -20.75 22.30
C ARG A 257 21.11 -21.32 21.44
N VAL A 258 21.80 -22.36 21.91
CA VAL A 258 22.87 -23.03 21.15
C VAL A 258 22.34 -23.66 19.87
N ALA A 259 21.18 -24.34 19.93
CA ALA A 259 20.55 -24.94 18.76
C ALA A 259 20.14 -23.89 17.71
N LEU A 260 19.60 -22.75 18.15
CA LEU A 260 19.29 -21.62 17.28
C LEU A 260 20.56 -20.99 16.72
N ALA A 261 21.59 -20.83 17.54
CA ALA A 261 22.84 -20.22 17.13
C ALA A 261 23.58 -21.05 16.07
N ALA A 262 23.48 -22.37 16.14
CA ALA A 262 24.04 -23.27 15.12
C ALA A 262 23.39 -23.09 13.73
N ARG A 263 22.12 -22.67 13.67
CA ARG A 263 21.38 -22.47 12.40
C ARG A 263 21.41 -21.03 11.90
N LEU A 264 21.31 -20.07 12.81
CA LEU A 264 21.09 -18.65 12.50
C LEU A 264 22.35 -17.79 12.72
N GLY A 265 23.42 -18.38 13.24
CA GLY A 265 24.65 -17.68 13.65
C GLY A 265 24.63 -17.29 15.14
N PRO A 266 25.70 -16.68 15.67
CA PRO A 266 25.81 -16.39 17.11
C PRO A 266 24.64 -15.51 17.57
N ILE A 267 23.99 -15.87 18.68
CA ILE A 267 22.86 -15.14 19.29
C ILE A 267 23.21 -14.90 20.75
N ALA A 268 23.22 -13.64 21.18
CA ALA A 268 23.50 -13.28 22.56
C ALA A 268 22.23 -13.41 23.43
N GLY A 269 22.36 -13.75 24.71
CA GLY A 269 21.19 -13.91 25.58
C GLY A 269 20.58 -12.56 26.00
N ASP A 270 21.41 -11.53 26.07
CA ASP A 270 21.09 -10.16 26.47
C ASP A 270 20.69 -9.25 25.31
N GLU A 271 20.88 -9.68 24.06
CA GLU A 271 20.41 -8.90 22.90
C GLU A 271 18.87 -8.91 22.82
N LYS A 272 18.29 -7.80 22.38
CA LYS A 272 16.85 -7.71 22.13
C LYS A 272 16.48 -8.59 20.95
N VAL A 273 15.30 -9.22 21.02
CA VAL A 273 14.78 -10.06 19.92
C VAL A 273 14.70 -9.27 18.61
N THR A 274 14.32 -8.00 18.66
CA THR A 274 14.27 -7.10 17.49
C THR A 274 15.63 -6.93 16.83
N ASP A 275 16.69 -6.78 17.62
CA ASP A 275 18.05 -6.57 17.12
C ASP A 275 18.65 -7.88 16.57
N ALA A 276 18.40 -9.00 17.25
CA ALA A 276 18.78 -10.33 16.75
C ALA A 276 18.11 -10.63 15.40
N ALA A 277 16.80 -10.42 15.31
CA ALA A 277 16.03 -10.66 14.10
C ALA A 277 16.52 -9.80 12.93
N TYR A 278 16.76 -8.50 13.17
CA TYR A 278 17.31 -7.61 12.16
C TYR A 278 18.70 -8.05 11.70
N ARG A 279 19.61 -8.36 12.63
CA ARG A 279 20.96 -8.83 12.30
C ARG A 279 20.95 -10.08 11.45
N ILE A 280 20.09 -11.05 11.80
CA ILE A 280 19.94 -12.29 11.02
C ILE A 280 19.44 -11.95 9.60
N ALA A 281 18.37 -11.15 9.49
CA ALA A 281 17.81 -10.75 8.20
C ALA A 281 18.83 -9.99 7.32
N ALA A 282 19.54 -9.02 7.88
CA ALA A 282 20.59 -8.26 7.21
C ALA A 282 21.78 -9.16 6.80
N GLY A 283 22.16 -10.10 7.66
CA GLY A 283 23.20 -11.09 7.38
C GLY A 283 22.86 -12.01 6.22
N TYR A 284 21.59 -12.38 6.05
CA TYR A 284 21.14 -13.10 4.86
C TYR A 284 21.11 -12.21 3.62
N ALA A 285 20.57 -10.99 3.73
CA ALA A 285 20.45 -10.08 2.60
C ALA A 285 21.80 -9.73 1.95
N THR A 286 22.84 -9.57 2.77
CA THR A 286 24.21 -9.23 2.32
C THR A 286 24.97 -10.39 1.66
N ARG A 287 24.57 -11.64 1.91
CA ARG A 287 25.19 -12.84 1.30
C ARG A 287 24.67 -13.16 -0.09
N VAL A 288 23.60 -12.49 -0.52
CA VAL A 288 22.93 -12.73 -1.78
C VAL A 288 23.63 -11.97 -2.91
N SER A 289 23.79 -12.61 -4.08
CA SER A 289 24.43 -11.96 -5.24
C SER A 289 23.62 -10.75 -5.74
N PRO A 290 24.25 -9.72 -6.35
CA PRO A 290 23.54 -8.53 -6.82
C PRO A 290 22.38 -8.83 -7.77
N GLY A 291 22.54 -9.81 -8.67
CA GLY A 291 21.47 -10.23 -9.59
C GLY A 291 20.25 -10.81 -8.84
N THR A 292 20.50 -11.58 -7.78
CA THR A 292 19.42 -12.17 -6.97
C THR A 292 18.74 -11.11 -6.10
N GLN A 293 19.48 -10.09 -5.62
CA GLN A 293 18.90 -8.93 -4.92
C GLN A 293 17.95 -8.14 -5.83
N THR A 294 18.33 -7.93 -7.10
CA THR A 294 17.46 -7.28 -8.09
C THR A 294 16.17 -8.07 -8.33
N ILE A 295 16.28 -9.39 -8.54
CA ILE A 295 15.12 -10.27 -8.75
C ILE A 295 14.22 -10.27 -7.50
N ALA A 296 14.80 -10.39 -6.31
CA ALA A 296 14.06 -10.34 -5.05
C ALA A 296 13.34 -8.99 -4.89
N GLY A 297 14.00 -7.87 -5.23
CA GLY A 297 13.40 -6.55 -5.21
C GLY A 297 12.21 -6.42 -6.16
N VAL A 298 12.32 -6.95 -7.39
CA VAL A 298 11.21 -6.97 -8.35
C VAL A 298 10.06 -7.84 -7.84
N LEU A 299 10.34 -9.02 -7.28
CA LEU A 299 9.32 -9.91 -6.72
C LEU A 299 8.61 -9.27 -5.51
N LEU A 300 9.35 -8.59 -4.64
CA LEU A 300 8.78 -7.87 -3.50
C LEU A 300 7.94 -6.67 -3.96
N ALA A 301 8.39 -5.93 -4.96
CA ALA A 301 7.63 -4.84 -5.56
C ALA A 301 6.33 -5.37 -6.18
N LEU A 302 6.38 -6.50 -6.90
CA LEU A 302 5.19 -7.14 -7.46
C LEU A 302 4.23 -7.65 -6.37
N ALA A 303 4.76 -8.28 -5.32
CA ALA A 303 3.97 -8.72 -4.17
C ALA A 303 3.29 -7.53 -3.48
N LEU A 304 4.01 -6.42 -3.30
CA LEU A 304 3.45 -5.18 -2.77
C LEU A 304 2.35 -4.64 -3.69
N PHE A 305 2.58 -4.58 -5.01
CA PHE A 305 1.57 -4.15 -5.98
C PHE A 305 0.29 -4.97 -5.88
N LEU A 306 0.40 -6.31 -5.88
CA LEU A 306 -0.75 -7.21 -5.78
C LEU A 306 -1.47 -7.06 -4.43
N SER A 307 -0.72 -6.93 -3.34
CA SER A 307 -1.27 -6.74 -2.00
C SER A 307 -2.03 -5.42 -1.88
N LEU A 308 -1.42 -4.32 -2.34
CA LEU A 308 -2.08 -3.02 -2.38
C LEU A 308 -3.29 -3.05 -3.30
N ARG A 309 -3.19 -3.63 -4.50
CA ARG A 309 -4.32 -3.73 -5.43
C ARG A 309 -5.50 -4.48 -4.81
N GLY A 310 -5.23 -5.61 -4.14
CA GLY A 310 -6.24 -6.35 -3.39
C GLY A 310 -6.87 -5.50 -2.29
N PHE A 311 -6.05 -4.85 -1.46
CA PHE A 311 -6.52 -3.99 -0.37
C PHE A 311 -7.35 -2.80 -0.86
N PHE A 312 -6.83 -2.01 -1.80
CA PHE A 312 -7.51 -0.82 -2.33
C PHE A 312 -8.79 -1.15 -3.10
N SER A 313 -8.92 -2.35 -3.66
CA SER A 313 -10.16 -2.78 -4.29
C SER A 313 -11.36 -2.71 -3.34
N LEU A 314 -11.13 -2.93 -2.03
CA LEU A 314 -12.15 -2.84 -0.97
C LEU A 314 -12.63 -1.41 -0.72
N PHE A 315 -11.85 -0.39 -1.11
CA PHE A 315 -12.15 1.03 -0.87
C PHE A 315 -12.58 1.78 -2.14
N LEU A 316 -12.65 1.11 -3.29
CA LEU A 316 -13.06 1.72 -4.56
C LEU A 316 -14.48 2.31 -4.49
N TRP A 317 -15.40 1.66 -3.79
CA TRP A 317 -16.75 2.18 -3.61
C TRP A 317 -16.77 3.51 -2.84
N LEU A 318 -15.84 3.69 -1.89
CA LEU A 318 -15.74 4.90 -1.09
C LEU A 318 -15.26 6.08 -1.94
N VAL A 319 -14.26 5.86 -2.81
CA VAL A 319 -13.80 6.86 -3.78
C VAL A 319 -14.95 7.27 -4.70
N ALA A 320 -15.69 6.31 -5.25
CA ALA A 320 -16.84 6.57 -6.10
C ALA A 320 -17.95 7.34 -5.37
N PHE A 321 -18.23 6.98 -4.12
CA PHE A 321 -19.22 7.66 -3.29
C PHE A 321 -18.84 9.12 -3.01
N VAL A 322 -17.59 9.38 -2.61
CA VAL A 322 -17.13 10.75 -2.35
C VAL A 322 -17.10 11.57 -3.64
N ALA A 323 -16.65 11.00 -4.76
CA ALA A 323 -16.72 11.67 -6.05
C ALA A 323 -18.16 12.02 -6.45
N TYR A 324 -19.13 11.15 -6.16
CA TYR A 324 -20.54 11.44 -6.40
C TYR A 324 -21.05 12.60 -5.54
N LEU A 325 -20.64 12.68 -4.27
CA LEU A 325 -21.00 13.80 -3.39
C LEU A 325 -20.44 15.13 -3.92
N PHE A 326 -19.16 15.16 -4.31
CA PHE A 326 -18.56 16.35 -4.92
C PHE A 326 -19.23 16.73 -6.25
N PHE A 327 -19.56 15.74 -7.08
CA PHE A 327 -20.30 15.96 -8.31
C PHE A 327 -21.65 16.64 -8.04
N LYS A 328 -22.43 16.13 -7.08
CA LYS A 328 -23.72 16.73 -6.69
C LYS A 328 -23.56 18.13 -6.11
N LEU A 329 -22.54 18.35 -5.28
CA LEU A 329 -22.25 19.66 -4.71
C LEU A 329 -21.93 20.69 -5.80
N LEU A 330 -21.06 20.33 -6.76
CA LEU A 330 -20.70 21.20 -7.88
C LEU A 330 -21.90 21.52 -8.77
N VAL A 331 -22.80 20.56 -8.99
CA VAL A 331 -24.06 20.81 -9.69
C VAL A 331 -24.97 21.74 -8.88
N ALA A 332 -25.09 21.54 -7.57
CA ALA A 332 -25.94 22.36 -6.70
C ALA A 332 -25.50 23.83 -6.60
N VAL A 333 -24.18 24.09 -6.59
CA VAL A 333 -23.60 25.44 -6.61
C VAL A 333 -23.72 26.09 -8.00
N GLY A 334 -24.19 25.36 -9.01
CA GLY A 334 -24.29 25.83 -10.39
C GLY A 334 -22.94 25.88 -11.12
N PHE A 335 -21.92 25.24 -10.56
CA PHE A 335 -20.60 25.13 -11.19
C PHE A 335 -20.65 24.23 -12.43
N ALA A 336 -21.54 23.24 -12.44
CA ALA A 336 -21.88 22.40 -13.60
C ALA A 336 -23.41 22.27 -13.74
N ARG A 337 -23.91 22.03 -14.95
CA ARG A 337 -25.33 21.81 -15.22
C ARG A 337 -25.53 20.51 -16.00
N VAL A 338 -26.54 19.73 -15.64
CA VAL A 338 -26.96 18.57 -16.44
C VAL A 338 -27.99 19.05 -17.45
N VAL A 339 -27.69 18.89 -18.74
CA VAL A 339 -28.53 19.33 -19.86
C VAL A 339 -28.93 18.11 -20.68
N THR A 340 -30.14 18.14 -21.22
CA THR A 340 -30.68 17.11 -22.12
C THR A 340 -30.61 17.60 -23.56
N GLU A 341 -29.86 16.93 -24.43
CA GLU A 341 -29.67 17.32 -25.85
C GLU A 341 -30.93 17.01 -26.68
N SER A 342 -31.60 15.94 -26.30
CA SER A 342 -32.85 15.41 -26.84
C SER A 342 -33.63 14.74 -25.71
N ALA A 343 -34.87 14.31 -25.96
CA ALA A 343 -35.68 13.56 -24.99
C ALA A 343 -35.02 12.26 -24.48
N THR A 344 -33.87 11.84 -25.06
CA THR A 344 -33.24 10.54 -24.79
C THR A 344 -31.79 10.60 -24.31
N ARG A 345 -31.08 11.74 -24.37
CA ARG A 345 -29.65 11.84 -23.99
C ARG A 345 -29.36 12.99 -23.03
N GLU A 346 -28.78 12.65 -21.87
CA GLU A 346 -28.29 13.59 -20.85
C GLU A 346 -26.78 13.79 -20.95
N PHE A 347 -26.31 15.02 -20.79
CA PHE A 347 -24.88 15.37 -20.73
C PHE A 347 -24.61 16.49 -19.71
N VAL A 348 -23.42 16.50 -19.12
CA VAL A 348 -23.01 17.49 -18.10
C VAL A 348 -22.20 18.63 -18.71
N ILE A 349 -22.58 19.90 -18.58
CA ILE A 349 -21.82 21.06 -19.09
C ILE A 349 -21.18 21.83 -17.91
N LEU A 350 -19.94 22.31 -18.09
CA LEU A 350 -19.24 23.22 -17.17
C LEU A 350 -19.57 24.70 -17.41
#